data_AF-A0A1X1D6S1-F1
#
_entry.id   AF-A0A1X1D6S1-F1
#
_cell.length_a   1.000
_cell.length_b   1.000
_cell.length_c   1.000
_cell.angle_alpha   90.00
_cell.angle_beta   90.00
_cell.angle_gamma   90.00
#
_symmetry.space_group_name_H-M   'P 1'
#
loop_
_entity.id
_entity.type
_entity.pdbx_description
1 polymer ?
#
loop_
_entity_poly.entity_id
_entity_poly.type
_entity_poly.pdbx_seq_one_letter_code
_entity_poly.pdbx_strand_id
1 'polypeptide(L)'
;MDNSHGLVKGYVDKIRQTAVKAQMGESLESLKPKFQAVINEAHQHFAVWINGTPEENWQHFIGQINFTSSLGGDERFSQALTIARDMAKELPPPQRKK
;
A
#
# COMPACT_ATOMS: atom_id res chain seq x y z
N MET A 1 9.81 -20.69 8.90
CA MET A 1 9.92 -19.35 8.28
C MET A 1 8.52 -18.85 8.02
N ASP A 2 8.15 -17.72 8.63
CA ASP A 2 6.82 -17.14 8.53
C ASP A 2 6.68 -16.42 7.17
N ASN A 3 6.27 -17.17 6.14
CA ASN A 3 6.10 -16.65 4.78
C ASN A 3 4.85 -15.77 4.62
N SER A 4 4.14 -15.50 5.73
CA SER A 4 2.88 -14.76 5.80
C SER A 4 3.01 -13.25 5.64
N HIS A 5 4.24 -12.71 5.62
CA HIS A 5 4.46 -11.26 5.47
C HIS A 5 5.15 -10.84 4.16
N GLY A 6 5.60 -11.80 3.34
CA GLY A 6 6.35 -11.51 2.12
C GLY A 6 5.55 -10.72 1.08
N LEU A 7 4.30 -11.10 0.85
CA LEU A 7 3.43 -10.44 -0.13
C LEU A 7 3.06 -9.02 0.30
N VAL A 8 2.66 -8.85 1.57
CA VAL A 8 2.31 -7.54 2.15
C VAL A 8 3.51 -6.60 2.03
N LYS A 9 4.69 -7.03 2.48
CA LYS A 9 5.92 -6.23 2.37
C LYS A 9 6.22 -5.84 0.92
N GLY A 10 6.07 -6.77 -0.03
CA GLY A 10 6.29 -6.49 -1.46
C GLY A 10 5.42 -5.36 -1.98
N TYR A 11 4.14 -5.32 -1.59
CA TYR A 11 3.23 -4.24 -1.97
C TYR A 11 3.53 -2.92 -1.25
N VAL A 12 3.88 -2.96 0.02
CA VAL A 12 4.33 -1.77 0.76
C VAL A 12 5.56 -1.17 0.09
N ASP A 13 6.53 -1.98 -0.30
CA ASP A 13 7.73 -1.53 -0.99
C ASP A 13 7.39 -0.92 -2.38
N LYS A 14 6.44 -1.49 -3.14
CA LYS A 14 5.95 -0.88 -4.40
C LYS A 14 5.32 0.50 -4.18
N ILE A 15 4.51 0.67 -3.14
CA ILE A 15 3.93 1.97 -2.78
C ILE A 15 5.04 2.96 -2.42
N ARG A 16 6.01 2.55 -1.60
CA ARG A 16 7.15 3.39 -1.22
C ARG A 16 7.97 3.81 -2.44
N GLN A 17 8.31 2.89 -3.33
CA GLN A 17 9.04 3.19 -4.58
C GLN A 17 8.27 4.19 -5.46
N THR A 18 6.95 4.08 -5.50
CA THR A 18 6.10 5.04 -6.22
C THR A 18 6.11 6.40 -5.53
N ALA A 19 6.05 6.44 -4.20
CA ALA A 19 6.11 7.68 -3.43
C ALA A 19 7.47 8.39 -3.51
N VAL A 20 8.58 7.65 -3.65
CA VAL A 20 9.93 8.25 -3.87
C VAL A 20 9.95 9.14 -5.12
N LYS A 21 9.14 8.85 -6.14
CA LYS A 21 9.06 9.69 -7.35
C LYS A 21 8.53 11.11 -7.04
N ALA A 22 7.76 11.28 -5.97
CA ALA A 22 7.34 12.61 -5.50
C ALA A 22 8.54 13.45 -5.05
N GLN A 23 9.57 12.83 -4.47
CA GLN A 23 10.83 13.48 -4.07
C GLN A 23 11.65 13.89 -5.31
N MET A 24 11.54 13.12 -6.39
CA MET A 24 12.21 13.38 -7.66
C MET A 24 11.50 14.45 -8.52
N GLY A 25 10.48 15.12 -7.98
CA GLY A 25 9.76 16.19 -8.65
C GLY A 25 8.49 15.76 -9.41
N GLU A 26 8.11 14.48 -9.37
CA GLU A 26 6.83 14.06 -9.94
C GLU A 26 5.64 14.66 -9.15
N SER A 27 4.58 15.04 -9.85
CA SER A 27 3.38 15.60 -9.21
C SER A 27 2.57 14.50 -8.51
N LEU A 28 1.98 14.84 -7.36
CA LEU A 28 1.15 13.90 -6.59
C LEU A 28 -0.04 13.38 -7.42
N GLU A 29 -0.58 14.23 -8.31
CA GLU A 29 -1.68 13.85 -9.21
C GLU A 29 -1.27 12.77 -10.22
N SER A 30 -0.06 12.84 -10.76
CA SER A 30 0.48 11.81 -11.66
C SER A 30 0.75 10.48 -10.95
N LEU A 31 0.97 10.52 -9.63
CA LEU A 31 1.21 9.33 -8.81
C LEU A 31 -0.08 8.62 -8.39
N LYS A 32 -1.20 9.33 -8.24
CA LYS A 32 -2.51 8.73 -7.91
C LYS A 32 -2.87 7.51 -8.76
N PRO A 33 -2.85 7.54 -10.11
CA PRO A 33 -3.19 6.36 -10.90
C PRO A 33 -2.20 5.20 -10.70
N LYS A 34 -0.93 5.48 -10.41
CA LYS A 34 0.09 4.47 -10.10
C LYS A 34 -0.19 3.81 -8.75
N PHE A 35 -0.55 4.61 -7.73
CA PHE A 35 -0.98 4.09 -6.44
C PHE A 35 -2.24 3.23 -6.59
N GLN A 36 -3.24 3.72 -7.33
CA GLN A 36 -4.48 2.96 -7.56
C GLN A 36 -4.19 1.58 -8.17
N ALA A 37 -3.30 1.51 -9.16
CA ALA A 37 -2.93 0.25 -9.79
C ALA A 37 -2.30 -0.73 -8.77
N VAL A 38 -1.35 -0.26 -7.96
CA VAL A 38 -0.70 -1.09 -6.93
C VAL A 38 -1.69 -1.52 -5.85
N ILE A 39 -2.57 -0.63 -5.40
CA ILE A 39 -3.60 -0.89 -4.39
C ILE A 39 -4.61 -1.93 -4.89
N ASN A 40 -5.06 -1.82 -6.14
CA ASN A 40 -5.97 -2.78 -6.74
C ASN A 40 -5.32 -4.16 -6.91
N GLU A 41 -4.06 -4.20 -7.37
CA GLU A 41 -3.29 -5.45 -7.50
C GLU A 41 -3.10 -6.13 -6.13
N ALA A 42 -2.76 -5.35 -5.10
CA ALA A 42 -2.66 -5.81 -3.73
C ALA A 42 -3.99 -6.38 -3.22
N HIS A 43 -5.09 -5.65 -3.43
CA HIS A 43 -6.44 -6.06 -3.00
C HIS A 43 -6.83 -7.41 -3.61
N GLN A 44 -6.63 -7.58 -4.91
CA GLN A 44 -6.89 -8.84 -5.60
C GLN A 44 -6.00 -9.98 -5.10
N HIS A 45 -4.71 -9.73 -4.92
CA HIS A 45 -3.77 -10.78 -4.52
C HIS A 45 -4.00 -11.20 -3.07
N PHE A 46 -4.30 -10.28 -2.15
CA PHE A 46 -4.64 -10.63 -0.77
C PHE A 46 -5.94 -11.43 -0.67
N ALA A 47 -6.90 -11.19 -1.56
CA ALA A 47 -8.15 -11.97 -1.61
C ALA A 47 -7.91 -13.45 -1.92
N VAL A 48 -6.90 -13.79 -2.72
CA VAL A 48 -6.60 -15.17 -3.14
C VAL A 48 -5.42 -15.79 -2.40
N TRP A 49 -4.67 -15.00 -1.62
CA TRP A 49 -3.50 -15.49 -0.93
C TRP A 49 -3.89 -16.42 0.22
N ILE A 50 -3.16 -17.54 0.32
CA ILE A 50 -3.47 -18.61 1.28
C ILE A 50 -2.93 -18.34 2.69
N ASN A 51 -1.88 -17.52 2.82
CA ASN A 51 -1.27 -17.22 4.12
C ASN A 51 -1.95 -16.02 4.78
N GLY A 52 -2.31 -16.15 6.06
CA GLY A 52 -3.05 -15.13 6.82
C GLY A 52 -4.50 -14.97 6.35
N THR A 53 -5.29 -14.11 7.01
CA THR A 53 -6.60 -13.72 6.47
C THR A 53 -6.45 -12.53 5.52
N PRO A 54 -7.25 -12.43 4.44
CA PRO A 54 -7.23 -11.27 3.54
C PRO A 54 -7.40 -9.93 4.28
N GLU A 55 -8.25 -9.93 5.31
CA GLU A 55 -8.54 -8.76 6.14
C GLU A 55 -7.30 -8.33 6.95
N GLU A 56 -6.65 -9.26 7.65
CA GLU A 56 -5.41 -8.97 8.38
C GLU A 56 -4.30 -8.49 7.46
N ASN A 57 -4.12 -9.13 6.31
CA ASN A 57 -3.13 -8.73 5.32
C ASN A 57 -3.38 -7.30 4.81
N TRP A 58 -4.64 -6.93 4.62
CA TRP A 58 -5.03 -5.57 4.20
C TRP A 58 -4.81 -4.54 5.29
N GLN A 59 -5.19 -4.85 6.53
CA GLN A 59 -4.93 -3.96 7.67
C GLN A 59 -3.43 -3.78 7.89
N HIS A 60 -2.64 -4.84 7.75
CA HIS A 60 -1.18 -4.79 7.85
C HIS A 60 -0.58 -3.93 6.73
N PHE A 61 -1.05 -4.10 5.48
CA PHE A 61 -0.62 -3.28 4.34
C PHE A 61 -0.87 -1.78 4.58
N ILE A 62 -2.09 -1.40 4.96
CA ILE A 62 -2.44 -0.01 5.28
C ILE A 62 -1.63 0.50 6.48
N GLY A 63 -1.50 -0.33 7.52
CA GLY A 63 -0.76 -0.02 8.74
C GLY A 63 0.70 0.31 8.47
N GLN A 64 1.39 -0.45 7.62
CA GLN A 64 2.78 -0.19 7.25
C GLN A 64 2.96 1.08 6.41
N ILE A 65 2.03 1.37 5.50
CA ILE A 65 2.06 2.64 4.74
C ILE A 65 1.90 3.81 5.72
N ASN A 66 0.93 3.74 6.63
CA ASN A 66 0.65 4.78 7.61
C ASN A 66 1.82 4.97 8.61
N PHE A 67 2.43 3.87 9.05
CA PHE A 67 3.62 3.94 9.89
C PHE A 67 4.74 4.66 9.16
N THR A 68 5.01 4.28 7.91
CA THR A 68 6.07 4.89 7.10
C THR A 68 5.82 6.38 6.85
N SER A 69 4.56 6.79 6.58
CA SER A 69 4.23 8.21 6.42
C SER A 69 4.39 9.02 7.70
N SER A 70 4.29 8.36 8.86
CA SER A 70 4.36 9.00 10.18
C SER A 70 5.79 9.10 10.74
N LEU A 71 6.77 8.38 10.16
CA LEU A 71 8.18 8.44 10.57
C LEU A 71 8.86 9.79 10.26
N GLY A 72 8.19 10.67 9.51
CA GLY A 72 8.74 11.95 9.09
C GLY A 72 9.83 11.83 8.02
N GLY A 73 10.40 12.97 7.64
CA GLY A 73 11.40 13.07 6.57
C GLY A 73 10.94 14.04 5.48
N ASP A 74 11.06 13.62 4.22
CA ASP A 74 10.63 14.44 3.09
C ASP A 74 9.10 14.62 3.08
N GLU A 75 8.65 15.87 3.03
CA GLU A 75 7.22 16.20 3.08
C GLU A 75 6.46 15.66 1.86
N ARG A 76 7.05 15.72 0.65
CA ARG A 76 6.38 15.24 -0.57
C ARG A 76 6.22 13.73 -0.57
N PHE A 77 7.24 13.01 -0.09
CA PHE A 77 7.17 11.56 0.13
C PHE A 77 6.06 11.21 1.14
N SER A 78 6.02 11.92 2.27
CA SER A 78 5.05 11.67 3.34
C SER A 78 3.61 11.98 2.89
N GLN A 79 3.42 13.06 2.13
CA GLN A 79 2.15 13.40 1.48
C GLN A 79 1.73 12.33 0.45
N ALA A 80 2.66 11.85 -0.37
CA ALA A 80 2.38 10.80 -1.36
C ALA A 80 1.95 9.49 -0.68
N LEU A 81 2.61 9.08 0.40
CA LEU A 81 2.21 7.92 1.19
C LEU A 81 0.85 8.10 1.88
N THR A 82 0.56 9.32 2.36
CA THR A 82 -0.74 9.65 2.97
C THR A 82 -1.87 9.48 1.94
N ILE A 83 -1.68 9.99 0.72
CA ILE A 83 -2.62 9.79 -0.38
C ILE A 83 -2.83 8.29 -0.65
N ALA A 84 -1.76 7.52 -0.79
CA ALA A 84 -1.87 6.08 -1.05
C ALA A 84 -2.61 5.34 0.09
N ARG A 85 -2.36 5.72 1.35
CA ARG A 85 -3.06 5.18 2.52
C ARG A 85 -4.56 5.49 2.45
N ASP A 86 -4.92 6.73 2.19
CA ASP A 86 -6.33 7.14 2.19
C ASP A 86 -7.09 6.45 1.05
N MET A 87 -6.50 6.35 -0.14
CA MET A 87 -7.05 5.56 -1.25
C MET A 87 -7.26 4.09 -0.88
N ALA A 88 -6.32 3.47 -0.15
CA ALA A 88 -6.46 2.09 0.29
C ALA A 88 -7.58 1.92 1.35
N LYS A 89 -7.81 2.93 2.20
CA LYS A 89 -8.89 2.93 3.21
C LYS A 89 -10.28 3.09 2.60
N GLU A 90 -10.39 3.69 1.42
CA GLU A 90 -11.67 3.83 0.69
C GLU A 90 -12.18 2.49 0.17
N LEU A 91 -11.29 1.51 -0.03
CA LEU A 91 -11.69 0.16 -0.42
C LEU A 91 -12.03 -0.69 0.82
N PRO A 92 -13.12 -1.47 0.78
CA PRO A 92 -13.39 -2.44 1.82
C PRO A 92 -12.26 -3.48 1.85
N PRO A 93 -11.96 -4.09 3.01
CA PRO A 93 -11.01 -5.19 3.09
C PRO A 93 -11.35 -6.29 2.07
N PRO A 94 -10.33 -6.86 1.38
CA PRO A 94 -10.54 -7.95 0.46
C PRO A 94 -11.16 -9.14 1.20
N GLN A 95 -12.01 -9.88 0.49
CA GLN A 95 -12.61 -11.10 1.02
C GLN A 95 -12.25 -12.27 0.10
N ARG A 96 -11.95 -13.42 0.71
CA ARG A 96 -11.84 -14.68 -0.04
C ARG A 96 -13.21 -14.98 -0.63
N LYS A 97 -13.31 -14.96 -1.96
CA LYS A 97 -14.47 -15.54 -2.63
C LYS A 97 -14.44 -17.04 -2.35
N LYS A 98 -15.50 -17.52 -1.70
CA LYS A 98 -15.70 -18.94 -1.41
C LYS A 98 -15.94 -19.73 -2.69
#